data_AF-A0A398BA57-F1
#
_entry.id   AF-A0A398BA57-F1
#
_cell.length_a   1.000
_cell.length_b   1.000
_cell.length_c   1.000
_cell.angle_alpha   90.00
_cell.angle_beta   90.00
_cell.angle_gamma   90.00
#
_symmetry.space_group_name_H-M   'P 1'
#
loop_
_entity.id
_entity.type
_entity.pdbx_description
1 polymer ?
#
loop_
_entity_poly.entity_id
_entity_poly.type
_entity_poly.pdbx_seq_one_letter_code
_entity_poly.pdbx_strand_id
1 'polypeptide(L)'
;MNKIAILIAAGLLAGCGANDSADSGYKEEDRNGQALTTRDDGKVGGDHDINADNGMDRTMSDQNPNFPDISRNRHNFSSDVSKARQAVDSVDGFTADEIWIDGDTMNVSVRHGKNLSAKEKAKQQAKIKEKLVNALPRYEINVEMEHEK
;
A
#
# COMPACT_ATOMS: atom_id res chain seq x y z
N MET A 1 -67.44 24.79 -6.95
CA MET A 1 -66.95 23.50 -6.41
C MET A 1 -65.99 22.75 -7.35
N ASN A 2 -65.71 23.21 -8.58
CA ASN A 2 -64.80 22.53 -9.52
C ASN A 2 -63.35 23.07 -9.54
N LYS A 3 -63.01 24.05 -8.68
CA LYS A 3 -61.67 24.69 -8.65
C LYS A 3 -60.77 24.17 -7.52
N ILE A 4 -61.34 23.51 -6.51
CA ILE A 4 -60.58 22.91 -5.40
C ILE A 4 -60.01 21.54 -5.81
N ALA A 5 -60.69 20.79 -6.68
CA ALA A 5 -60.19 19.52 -7.21
C ALA A 5 -58.92 19.68 -8.06
N ILE A 6 -58.79 20.80 -8.79
CA ILE A 6 -57.62 21.07 -9.65
C ILE A 6 -56.37 21.37 -8.80
N LEU A 7 -56.53 21.99 -7.62
CA LEU A 7 -55.42 22.32 -6.72
C LEU A 7 -54.89 21.12 -5.92
N ILE A 8 -55.69 20.07 -5.74
CA ILE A 8 -55.25 18.82 -5.09
C ILE A 8 -54.55 17.90 -6.10
N ALA A 9 -54.95 17.94 -7.38
CA ALA A 9 -54.30 17.16 -8.44
C ALA A 9 -52.85 17.60 -8.74
N ALA A 10 -52.49 18.86 -8.45
CA ALA A 10 -51.14 19.38 -8.67
C ALA A 10 -50.11 18.98 -7.58
N GLY A 11 -50.57 18.49 -6.41
CA GLY A 11 -49.69 18.10 -5.30
C GLY A 11 -49.18 16.65 -5.38
N LEU A 12 -49.78 15.80 -6.22
CA LEU A 12 -49.45 14.38 -6.31
C LEU A 12 -48.29 14.07 -7.30
N LEU A 13 -47.71 15.09 -7.95
CA LEU A 13 -46.55 14.93 -8.84
C LEU A 13 -45.20 15.27 -8.17
N ALA A 14 -45.19 15.72 -6.92
CA ALA A 14 -43.97 16.08 -6.19
C ALA A 14 -43.46 14.93 -5.29
N GLY A 15 -43.56 13.69 -5.77
CA GLY A 15 -43.26 12.50 -4.99
C GLY A 15 -42.58 11.39 -5.80
N CYS A 16 -41.37 11.67 -6.32
CA CYS A 16 -40.31 10.66 -6.43
C CYS A 16 -38.97 11.38 -6.62
N GLY A 17 -38.40 11.88 -5.52
CA GLY A 17 -36.96 12.05 -5.43
C GLY A 17 -36.35 10.68 -5.20
N ALA A 18 -36.05 9.97 -6.28
CA ALA A 18 -35.04 8.93 -6.33
C ALA A 18 -34.22 9.23 -7.57
N ASN A 19 -33.03 9.75 -7.32
CA ASN A 19 -32.00 9.94 -8.31
C ASN A 19 -31.55 8.53 -8.72
N ASP A 20 -32.28 7.91 -9.64
CA ASP A 20 -31.86 6.68 -10.29
C ASP A 20 -30.72 7.06 -11.25
N SER A 21 -29.54 7.28 -10.66
CA SER A 21 -28.32 6.74 -11.23
C SER A 21 -28.53 5.23 -11.28
N ALA A 22 -29.28 4.77 -12.28
CA ALA A 22 -29.10 3.44 -12.83
C ALA A 22 -27.70 3.47 -13.44
N ASP A 23 -26.72 3.30 -12.57
CA ASP A 23 -25.40 2.82 -12.89
C ASP A 23 -25.62 1.42 -13.47
N SER A 24 -26.04 1.36 -14.73
CA SER A 24 -25.74 0.21 -15.56
C SER A 24 -24.22 0.21 -15.66
N GLY A 25 -23.58 -0.53 -14.76
CA GLY A 25 -22.13 -0.62 -14.53
C GLY A 25 -21.34 -1.22 -15.69
N TYR A 26 -21.75 -0.95 -16.92
CA TYR A 26 -21.03 -1.21 -18.15
C TYR A 26 -21.05 0.06 -18.99
N LYS A 27 -20.41 1.11 -18.47
CA LYS A 27 -19.91 2.20 -19.31
C LYS A 27 -18.82 1.62 -20.20
N GLU A 28 -19.05 1.72 -21.50
CA GLU A 28 -18.11 1.65 -22.63
C GLU A 28 -16.82 0.87 -22.34
N GLU A 29 -16.75 -0.36 -22.85
CA GLU A 29 -15.48 -1.08 -23.00
C GLU A 29 -14.50 -0.21 -23.80
N ASP A 30 -13.40 0.15 -23.14
CA ASP A 30 -12.18 0.71 -23.71
C ASP A 30 -11.79 -0.12 -24.95
N ARG A 31 -11.98 0.46 -26.14
CA ARG A 31 -11.42 -0.04 -27.40
C ARG A 31 -9.91 0.21 -27.43
N ASN A 32 -9.18 -0.52 -26.61
CA ASN A 32 -7.73 -0.76 -26.64
C ASN A 32 -7.19 -1.43 -25.35
N GLY A 33 -8.02 -1.65 -24.32
CA GLY A 33 -7.65 -2.44 -23.14
C GLY A 33 -6.47 -1.88 -22.36
N GLN A 34 -6.30 -0.56 -22.33
CA GLN A 34 -5.14 0.10 -21.72
C GLN A 34 -5.40 0.66 -20.32
N ALA A 35 -6.64 0.68 -19.83
CA ALA A 35 -6.94 1.26 -18.53
C ALA A 35 -7.66 0.27 -17.58
N LEU A 36 -6.93 -0.73 -17.08
CA LEU A 36 -7.45 -1.58 -15.99
C LEU A 36 -7.42 -0.90 -14.61
N THR A 37 -6.74 0.25 -14.47
CA THR A 37 -6.52 0.91 -13.17
C THR A 37 -6.75 2.42 -13.17
N THR A 38 -7.06 3.05 -14.30
CA THR A 38 -7.25 4.51 -14.33
C THR A 38 -8.62 4.86 -13.78
N ARG A 39 -8.66 5.65 -12.70
CA ARG A 39 -9.89 6.20 -12.15
C ARG A 39 -10.34 7.43 -12.97
N ASP A 40 -11.62 7.80 -12.84
CA ASP A 40 -12.25 8.95 -13.52
C ASP A 40 -11.57 10.31 -13.23
N ASP A 41 -10.65 10.38 -12.26
CA ASP A 41 -9.83 11.55 -11.95
C ASP A 41 -8.50 11.60 -12.76
N GLY A 42 -8.30 10.68 -13.71
CA GLY A 42 -7.11 10.60 -14.55
C GLY A 42 -5.88 10.07 -13.84
N LYS A 43 -6.02 9.56 -12.61
CA LYS A 43 -4.91 8.95 -11.88
C LYS A 43 -4.89 7.44 -12.09
N VAL A 44 -3.70 6.93 -12.39
CA VAL A 44 -3.44 5.48 -12.45
C VAL A 44 -3.55 4.96 -11.02
N GLY A 45 -4.61 4.23 -10.71
CA GLY A 45 -4.85 3.56 -9.43
C GLY A 45 -3.92 2.35 -9.28
N GLY A 46 -2.64 2.64 -9.09
CA GLY A 46 -1.57 1.66 -8.98
C GLY A 46 -0.32 2.27 -8.39
N ASP A 47 -0.47 3.23 -7.46
CA ASP A 47 0.63 3.53 -6.55
C ASP A 47 0.77 2.33 -5.63
N HIS A 48 1.68 1.43 -6.00
CA HIS A 48 2.22 0.45 -5.09
C HIS A 48 3.09 1.23 -4.10
N ASP A 49 2.44 1.93 -3.16
CA ASP A 49 3.12 2.47 -2.00
C ASP A 49 3.56 1.27 -1.17
N ILE A 50 4.81 0.84 -1.34
CA ILE A 50 5.49 -0.18 -0.53
C ILE A 50 5.55 0.27 0.96
N ASN A 51 5.18 1.52 1.23
CA ASN A 51 5.09 2.16 2.54
C ASN A 51 3.66 2.29 3.10
N ALA A 52 2.63 1.82 2.38
CA ALA A 52 1.25 1.88 2.86
C ALA A 52 0.99 0.79 3.91
N ASP A 53 1.26 1.11 5.18
CA ASP A 53 0.92 0.37 6.39
C ASP A 53 -0.61 0.23 6.64
N ASN A 54 -1.44 0.27 5.60
CA ASN A 54 -2.90 0.19 5.74
C ASN A 54 -3.54 -0.55 4.56
N GLY A 55 -3.62 -1.88 4.69
CA GLY A 55 -4.84 -2.59 4.30
C GLY A 55 -5.05 -2.96 2.84
N MET A 56 -4.02 -3.12 2.01
CA MET A 56 -4.16 -3.84 0.73
C MET A 56 -3.83 -5.33 0.88
N ASP A 57 -4.56 -5.95 1.79
CA ASP A 57 -4.91 -7.36 1.74
C ASP A 57 -5.84 -7.57 0.53
N ARG A 58 -5.69 -8.71 -0.16
CA ARG A 58 -6.41 -9.15 -1.39
C ARG A 58 -5.77 -8.74 -2.72
N THR A 59 -4.54 -9.18 -2.97
CA THR A 59 -4.18 -9.52 -4.36
C THR A 59 -5.02 -10.73 -4.79
N MET A 60 -5.68 -10.63 -5.95
CA MET A 60 -6.63 -11.60 -6.52
C MET A 60 -6.12 -13.07 -6.59
N SER A 61 -4.83 -13.30 -6.36
CA SER A 61 -4.17 -14.60 -6.27
C SER A 61 -4.77 -15.53 -5.20
N ASP A 62 -5.26 -14.96 -4.09
CA ASP A 62 -5.76 -15.75 -2.94
C ASP A 62 -7.23 -16.21 -3.11
N GLN A 63 -7.90 -15.81 -4.20
CA GLN A 63 -9.28 -16.19 -4.49
C GLN A 63 -9.41 -17.35 -5.49
N ASN A 64 -8.31 -17.79 -6.11
CA ASN A 64 -8.33 -18.91 -7.05
C ASN A 64 -7.83 -20.19 -6.38
N PRO A 65 -8.70 -21.16 -6.06
CA PRO A 65 -8.30 -22.41 -5.41
C PRO A 65 -7.37 -23.30 -6.25
N ASN A 66 -7.19 -23.00 -7.54
CA ASN A 66 -6.23 -23.68 -8.42
C ASN A 66 -4.86 -23.00 -8.52
N PHE A 67 -4.65 -21.85 -7.87
CA PHE A 67 -3.31 -21.24 -7.81
C PHE A 67 -2.47 -21.91 -6.71
N PRO A 68 -1.18 -22.17 -6.95
CA PRO A 68 -0.26 -22.58 -5.90
C PRO A 68 -0.29 -21.56 -4.75
N ASP A 69 -0.55 -22.05 -3.54
CA ASP A 69 -0.56 -21.25 -2.31
C ASP A 69 0.86 -20.68 -2.05
N ILE A 70 1.05 -19.45 -2.48
CA ILE A 70 2.23 -18.62 -2.18
C ILE A 70 1.99 -17.73 -0.94
N SER A 71 0.86 -17.88 -0.24
CA SER A 71 0.44 -17.01 0.86
C SER A 71 1.13 -17.35 2.19
N ARG A 72 1.64 -18.58 2.35
CA ARG A 72 2.17 -19.08 3.65
C ARG A 72 3.26 -18.21 4.29
N ASN A 73 4.01 -17.43 3.51
CA ASN A 73 5.02 -16.51 4.03
C ASN A 73 4.63 -15.02 3.93
N ARG A 74 3.56 -14.67 3.22
CA ARG A 74 3.16 -13.28 2.98
C ARG A 74 2.71 -12.57 4.25
N HIS A 75 1.94 -13.25 5.10
CA HIS A 75 1.51 -12.66 6.37
C HIS A 75 2.71 -12.34 7.29
N ASN A 76 3.74 -13.20 7.25
CA ASN A 76 4.96 -12.98 8.00
C ASN A 76 5.75 -11.78 7.45
N PHE A 77 5.81 -11.61 6.13
CA PHE A 77 6.54 -10.50 5.51
C PHE A 77 6.07 -9.13 6.01
N SER A 78 4.76 -8.90 6.16
CA SER A 78 4.26 -7.62 6.72
C SER A 78 4.74 -7.41 8.16
N SER A 79 4.63 -8.43 9.02
CA SER A 79 5.10 -8.32 10.41
C SER A 79 6.62 -8.19 10.52
N ASP A 80 7.37 -8.88 9.69
CA ASP A 80 8.84 -8.87 9.71
C ASP A 80 9.39 -7.57 9.13
N VAL A 81 8.78 -7.02 8.08
CA VAL A 81 9.08 -5.67 7.58
C VAL A 81 8.81 -4.63 8.68
N SER A 82 7.69 -4.73 9.39
CA SER A 82 7.38 -3.82 10.50
C SER A 82 8.43 -3.91 11.63
N LYS A 83 8.86 -5.13 11.99
CA LYS A 83 9.94 -5.34 12.96
C LYS A 83 11.28 -4.79 12.49
N ALA A 84 11.60 -4.97 11.21
CA ALA A 84 12.83 -4.44 10.62
C ALA A 84 12.84 -2.91 10.71
N ARG A 85 11.71 -2.27 10.37
CA ARG A 85 11.50 -0.82 10.53
C ARG A 85 11.75 -0.36 11.96
N GLN A 86 11.09 -0.98 12.92
CA GLN A 86 11.26 -0.66 14.34
C GLN A 86 12.71 -0.85 14.82
N ALA A 87 13.41 -1.87 14.33
CA ALA A 87 14.81 -2.11 14.68
C ALA A 87 15.73 -1.01 14.14
N VAL A 88 15.51 -0.53 12.92
CA VAL A 88 16.26 0.61 12.34
C VAL A 88 15.93 1.90 13.08
N ASP A 89 14.65 2.21 13.24
CA ASP A 89 14.17 3.45 13.86
C ASP A 89 14.55 3.56 15.36
N SER A 90 14.91 2.43 15.99
CA SER A 90 15.50 2.40 17.33
C SER A 90 16.92 2.99 17.42
N VAL A 91 17.51 3.39 16.28
CA VAL A 91 18.85 3.98 16.20
C VAL A 91 18.73 5.47 15.83
N ASP A 92 19.09 6.33 16.78
CA ASP A 92 18.92 7.78 16.63
C ASP A 92 19.59 8.38 15.38
N GLY A 93 18.79 9.05 14.57
CA GLY A 93 19.22 9.73 13.34
C GLY A 93 19.34 8.82 12.13
N PHE A 94 18.70 7.64 12.18
CA PHE A 94 18.52 6.74 11.06
C PHE A 94 17.03 6.40 10.93
N THR A 95 16.56 6.31 9.70
CA THR A 95 15.17 5.97 9.39
C THR A 95 15.15 4.89 8.32
N ALA A 96 14.30 3.89 8.47
CA ALA A 96 14.15 2.88 7.43
C ALA A 96 13.40 3.45 6.21
N ASP A 97 13.97 3.25 5.03
CA ASP A 97 13.37 3.72 3.78
C ASP A 97 12.70 2.56 3.03
N GLU A 98 13.43 1.88 2.17
CA GLU A 98 12.93 0.71 1.45
C GLU A 98 13.31 -0.58 2.17
N ILE A 99 12.34 -1.50 2.34
CA ILE A 99 12.57 -2.83 2.89
C ILE A 99 11.88 -3.85 1.99
N TRP A 100 12.65 -4.81 1.48
CA TRP A 100 12.11 -5.90 0.69
C TRP A 100 12.79 -7.22 1.02
N ILE A 101 12.08 -8.31 0.76
CA ILE A 101 12.52 -9.67 1.08
C ILE A 101 12.58 -10.45 -0.23
N ASP A 102 13.75 -11.02 -0.52
CA ASP A 102 13.98 -11.94 -1.63
C ASP A 102 14.38 -13.30 -1.07
N GLY A 103 13.42 -14.22 -1.02
CA GLY A 103 13.58 -15.54 -0.41
C GLY A 103 13.98 -15.45 1.07
N ASP A 104 15.20 -15.88 1.37
CA ASP A 104 15.80 -15.87 2.71
C ASP A 104 16.63 -14.59 2.97
N THR A 105 16.72 -13.68 2.01
CA THR A 105 17.47 -12.42 2.13
C THR A 105 16.52 -11.26 2.38
N MET A 106 16.81 -10.44 3.38
CA MET A 106 16.14 -9.17 3.65
C MET A 106 17.08 -8.02 3.29
N ASN A 107 16.64 -7.16 2.39
CA ASN A 107 17.36 -5.96 2.00
C ASN A 107 16.70 -4.75 2.65
N VAL A 108 17.51 -3.90 3.27
CA VAL A 108 17.07 -2.73 4.05
C VAL A 108 17.87 -1.52 3.61
N SER A 109 17.22 -0.52 3.03
CA SER A 109 17.79 0.81 2.83
C SER A 109 17.49 1.70 4.03
N VAL A 110 18.51 2.42 4.48
CA VAL A 110 18.45 3.29 5.66
C VAL A 110 18.87 4.70 5.26
N ARG A 111 18.02 5.69 5.54
CA ARG A 111 18.33 7.10 5.35
C ARG A 111 18.98 7.72 6.59
N HIS A 112 19.92 8.64 6.36
CA HIS A 112 20.52 9.46 7.41
C HIS A 112 20.76 10.90 6.95
N GLY A 113 20.42 11.87 7.79
CA GLY A 113 20.66 13.31 7.54
C GLY A 113 22.03 13.82 8.01
N LYS A 114 22.90 12.92 8.52
CA LYS A 114 24.23 13.28 9.04
C LYS A 114 25.30 13.08 7.97
N ASN A 115 26.25 14.01 7.86
CA ASN A 115 27.49 13.81 7.11
C ASN A 115 28.38 12.82 7.89
N LEU A 116 28.34 11.55 7.52
CA LEU A 116 29.14 10.48 8.11
C LEU A 116 30.42 10.25 7.30
N SER A 117 31.57 10.15 7.97
CA SER A 117 32.77 9.64 7.32
C SER A 117 32.59 8.17 6.93
N ALA A 118 33.40 7.65 5.98
CA ALA A 118 33.34 6.25 5.56
C ALA A 118 33.46 5.27 6.75
N LYS A 119 34.30 5.61 7.74
CA LYS A 119 34.50 4.80 8.96
C LYS A 119 33.26 4.83 9.87
N GLU A 120 32.63 5.99 10.03
CA GLU A 120 31.40 6.11 10.82
C GLU A 120 30.23 5.43 10.13
N LYS A 121 30.13 5.57 8.81
CA LYS A 121 29.18 4.86 7.96
C LYS A 121 29.27 3.36 8.19
N ALA A 122 30.47 2.76 8.06
CA ALA A 122 30.67 1.34 8.31
C ALA A 122 30.30 0.91 9.75
N LYS A 123 30.65 1.73 10.75
CA LYS A 123 30.31 1.46 12.16
C LYS A 123 28.81 1.45 12.41
N GLN A 124 28.08 2.42 11.86
CA GLN A 124 26.63 2.54 12.05
C GLN A 124 25.89 1.46 11.27
N GLN A 125 26.33 1.16 10.05
CA GLN A 125 25.80 0.06 9.25
C GLN A 125 25.95 -1.28 9.99
N ALA A 126 27.11 -1.55 10.60
CA ALA A 126 27.31 -2.75 11.41
C ALA A 126 26.38 -2.80 12.63
N LYS A 127 26.19 -1.68 13.33
CA LYS A 127 25.28 -1.58 14.48
C LYS A 127 23.82 -1.84 14.10
N ILE A 128 23.38 -1.27 12.98
CA ILE A 128 22.02 -1.48 12.46
C ILE A 128 21.83 -2.93 12.02
N LYS A 129 22.82 -3.48 11.29
CA LYS A 129 22.81 -4.89 10.88
C LYS A 129 22.72 -5.83 12.08
N GLU A 130 23.49 -5.58 13.14
CA GLU A 130 23.44 -6.39 14.37
C GLU A 130 22.05 -6.35 15.02
N LYS A 131 21.44 -5.16 15.14
CA LYS A 131 20.07 -5.02 15.66
C LYS A 131 19.05 -5.77 14.82
N LEU A 132 19.15 -5.68 13.51
CA LEU A 132 18.27 -6.37 12.57
C LEU A 132 18.42 -7.89 12.69
N VAL A 133 19.65 -8.41 12.75
CA VAL A 133 19.90 -9.84 12.90
C VAL A 133 19.36 -10.36 14.23
N ASN A 134 19.49 -9.58 15.31
CA ASN A 134 18.92 -9.94 16.61
C ASN A 134 17.38 -9.95 16.61
N ALA A 135 16.75 -9.03 15.88
CA ALA A 135 15.29 -8.96 15.79
C ALA A 135 14.71 -10.04 14.85
N LEU A 136 15.45 -10.37 13.78
CA LEU A 136 15.00 -11.18 12.66
C LEU A 136 16.08 -12.20 12.26
N PRO A 137 16.41 -13.17 13.15
CA PRO A 137 17.55 -14.08 12.96
C PRO A 137 17.37 -15.09 11.82
N ARG A 138 16.17 -15.17 11.24
CA ARG A 138 15.84 -16.10 10.16
C ARG A 138 16.28 -15.63 8.78
N TYR A 139 16.71 -14.38 8.64
CA TYR A 139 17.04 -13.75 7.37
C TYR A 139 18.53 -13.45 7.25
N GLU A 140 19.06 -13.54 6.04
CA GLU A 140 20.32 -12.91 5.68
C GLU A 140 20.07 -11.43 5.41
N ILE A 141 20.70 -10.54 6.19
CA ILE A 141 20.35 -9.11 6.17
C ILE A 141 21.42 -8.28 5.48
N ASN A 142 20.99 -7.58 4.43
CA ASN A 142 21.77 -6.59 3.70
C ASN A 142 21.27 -5.19 4.09
N VAL A 143 22.21 -4.33 4.50
CA VAL A 143 21.90 -2.96 4.91
C VAL A 143 22.65 -2.02 4.01
N GLU A 144 21.92 -1.18 3.28
CA GLU A 144 22.43 -0.05 2.53
C GLU A 144 22.14 1.24 3.29
N MET A 145 23.06 2.19 3.25
CA MET A 145 22.86 3.49 3.89
C MET A 145 22.98 4.61 2.88
N GLU A 146 21.92 5.41 2.80
CA GLU A 146 21.77 6.53 1.89
C GLU A 146 21.78 7.85 2.66
N HIS A 147 22.50 8.83 2.13
CA HIS A 147 22.49 10.18 2.68
C HIS A 147 21.29 10.94 2.12
N GLU A 148 20.52 11.59 3.00
CA GLU A 148 19.44 12.47 2.54
C GLU A 148 20.03 13.62 1.72
N LYS A 149 19.44 13.87 0.53
CA LYS A 149 19.89 14.92 -0.39
C LYS A 149 19.50 16.31 0.10
#